data_AF-A0A355EJF2-F1
#
_entry.id   AF-A0A355EJF2-F1
#
_cell.length_a   1.000
_cell.length_b   1.000
_cell.length_c   1.000
_cell.angle_alpha   90.00
_cell.angle_beta   90.00
_cell.angle_gamma   90.00
#
_symmetry.space_group_name_H-M   'P 1'
#
loop_
_entity.id
_entity.type
_entity.pdbx_description
1 polymer ?
#
loop_
_entity_poly.entity_id
_entity_poly.type
_entity_poly.pdbx_seq_one_letter_code
_entity_poly.pdbx_strand_id
1 'polypeptide(L)'
;NYMGAVDSGSGRIGASFREFPAESRDLVEQLAEKLKRIGLGGLVRIGLAGQPLLDIPVNEGRVGAIVIGGLNPVSILEETGVRAYSRALAGLIDFSRLFRYEEMETRIKEFL
;
A
#
# COMPACT_ATOMS: atom_id res chain seq x y z
N ASN A 1 6.08 4.07 13.81
CA ASN A 1 4.84 4.42 14.52
C ASN A 1 3.68 4.30 13.55
N TYR A 2 3.47 3.08 13.07
CA TYR A 2 2.32 2.72 12.29
C TYR A 2 1.09 2.55 13.19
N MET A 3 1.27 2.08 14.43
CA MET A 3 0.22 2.00 15.44
C MET A 3 -0.50 3.33 15.65
N GLY A 4 0.25 4.44 15.84
CA GLY A 4 -0.35 5.77 15.96
C GLY A 4 -1.17 6.18 14.72
N ALA A 5 -0.74 5.79 13.52
CA ALA A 5 -1.47 6.05 12.29
C ALA A 5 -2.80 5.26 12.24
N VAL A 6 -2.84 4.04 12.77
CA VAL A 6 -4.04 3.21 12.85
C VAL A 6 -4.99 3.69 13.95
N ASP A 7 -4.47 3.95 15.15
CA ASP A 7 -5.30 4.23 16.34
C ASP A 7 -5.83 5.66 16.37
N SER A 8 -5.02 6.63 15.93
CA SER A 8 -5.31 8.05 16.09
C SER A 8 -5.34 8.84 14.77
N GLY A 9 -4.98 8.19 13.65
CA GLY A 9 -4.74 8.87 12.39
C GLY A 9 -3.45 9.68 12.35
N SER A 10 -2.66 9.70 13.44
CA SER A 10 -1.41 10.44 13.55
C SER A 10 -0.22 9.49 13.74
N GLY A 11 0.57 9.32 12.69
CA GLY A 11 1.73 8.43 12.73
C GLY A 11 2.54 8.49 11.45
N ARG A 12 3.35 7.44 11.23
CA ARG A 12 4.19 7.31 10.03
C ARG A 12 3.89 5.97 9.38
N ILE A 13 3.62 6.02 8.08
CA ILE A 13 3.44 4.84 7.25
C ILE A 13 4.57 4.76 6.23
N GLY A 14 5.01 3.55 5.89
CA GLY A 14 5.84 3.34 4.72
C GLY A 14 5.03 3.58 3.45
N ALA A 15 5.59 4.35 2.52
CA ALA A 15 5.00 4.57 1.21
C ALA A 15 6.10 4.64 0.14
N SER A 16 5.73 4.32 -1.09
CA SER A 16 6.57 4.48 -2.26
C SER A 16 6.03 5.61 -3.13
N PHE A 17 6.94 6.36 -3.73
CA PHE A 17 6.64 7.34 -4.76
C PHE A 17 6.79 6.68 -6.13
N ARG A 18 5.81 6.86 -7.01
CA ARG A 18 5.86 6.37 -8.39
C ARG A 18 5.46 7.47 -9.36
N GLU A 19 6.02 7.44 -10.55
CA GLU A 19 5.62 8.31 -11.65
C GLU A 19 5.04 7.50 -12.80
N PHE A 20 4.07 8.07 -13.50
CA PHE A 20 3.54 7.55 -14.76
C PHE A 20 3.33 8.69 -15.77
N PRO A 21 3.20 8.38 -17.07
CA PRO A 21 2.85 9.39 -18.08
C PRO A 21 1.56 10.13 -17.71
N ALA A 22 1.56 11.45 -17.88
CA ALA A 22 0.41 12.31 -17.55
C ALA A 22 -0.87 11.88 -18.31
N GLU A 23 -0.73 11.48 -19.57
CA GLU A 23 -1.83 11.01 -20.41
C GLU A 23 -2.50 9.74 -19.87
N SER A 24 -1.80 8.95 -19.07
CA SER A 24 -2.32 7.71 -18.49
C SER A 24 -3.04 7.92 -17.16
N ARG A 25 -3.16 9.16 -16.67
CA ARG A 25 -3.67 9.45 -15.32
C ARG A 25 -5.04 8.85 -15.04
N ASP A 26 -6.00 9.09 -15.94
CA ASP A 26 -7.37 8.63 -15.76
C ASP A 26 -7.48 7.10 -15.82
N LEU A 27 -6.68 6.47 -16.69
CA LEU A 27 -6.59 5.01 -16.75
C LEU A 27 -6.01 4.42 -15.45
N VAL A 28 -4.96 5.04 -14.90
CA VAL A 28 -4.38 4.61 -13.62
C VAL A 28 -5.40 4.73 -12.49
N GLU A 29 -6.16 5.82 -12.43
CA GLU A 29 -7.22 6.03 -11.45
C GLU A 29 -8.32 4.95 -11.57
N GLN A 30 -8.80 4.68 -12.78
CA GLN A 30 -9.78 3.63 -13.03
C GLN A 30 -9.29 2.23 -12.64
N LEU A 31 -8.03 1.90 -12.95
CA LEU A 31 -7.42 0.62 -12.59
C LEU A 31 -7.23 0.51 -11.07
N ALA A 32 -6.80 1.58 -10.41
CA ALA A 32 -6.66 1.61 -8.96
C ALA A 32 -7.98 1.35 -8.25
N GLU A 33 -9.08 1.92 -8.74
CA GLU A 33 -10.43 1.66 -8.21
C GLU A 33 -10.85 0.20 -8.42
N LYS A 34 -10.53 -0.42 -9.57
CA LYS A 34 -10.78 -1.85 -9.79
C LYS A 34 -9.96 -2.73 -8.83
N LEU A 35 -8.68 -2.42 -8.64
CA LEU A 35 -7.80 -3.14 -7.71
C LEU A 35 -8.29 -3.01 -6.25
N LYS A 36 -8.74 -1.82 -5.86
CA LYS A 36 -9.31 -1.56 -4.53
C LYS A 36 -10.53 -2.45 -4.25
N ARG A 37 -11.43 -2.63 -5.22
CA ARG A 37 -12.62 -3.49 -5.07
C ARG A 37 -12.31 -4.97 -4.83
N ILE A 38 -11.13 -5.44 -5.25
CA ILE A 38 -10.68 -6.82 -5.06
C ILE A 38 -9.69 -6.98 -3.90
N GLY A 39 -9.49 -5.93 -3.09
CA GLY A 39 -8.59 -5.97 -1.93
C GLY A 39 -7.11 -5.73 -2.25
N LEU A 40 -6.77 -5.30 -3.47
CA LEU A 40 -5.42 -4.94 -3.89
C LEU A 40 -5.22 -3.41 -4.01
N GLY A 41 -6.00 -2.65 -3.24
CA GLY A 41 -5.87 -1.20 -3.19
C GLY A 41 -4.60 -0.79 -2.45
N GLY A 42 -3.78 0.06 -3.07
CA GLY A 42 -2.62 0.66 -2.41
C GLY A 42 -2.32 2.08 -2.81
N LEU A 43 -3.00 2.60 -3.84
CA LEU A 43 -2.84 3.97 -4.30
C LEU A 43 -3.55 4.93 -3.32
N VAL A 44 -2.79 5.83 -2.73
CA VAL A 44 -3.27 6.80 -1.72
C VAL A 44 -3.59 8.14 -2.35
N ARG A 45 -2.73 8.60 -3.26
CA ARG A 45 -2.87 9.91 -3.90
C ARG A 45 -2.21 9.93 -5.27
N ILE A 46 -2.87 10.56 -6.24
CA ILE A 46 -2.29 10.93 -7.53
C ILE A 46 -2.20 12.45 -7.59
N GLY A 47 -1.07 12.97 -8.06
CA GLY A 47 -0.85 14.39 -8.29
C GLY A 47 -1.46 14.90 -9.60
N LEU A 48 -1.00 16.08 -10.00
CA LEU A 48 -1.30 16.70 -11.30
C LEU A 48 -0.05 16.67 -12.19
N ALA A 49 -0.25 16.85 -13.50
CA ALA A 49 0.83 16.75 -14.47
C ALA A 49 1.90 17.83 -14.25
N GLY A 50 3.17 17.43 -14.13
CA GLY A 50 4.30 18.32 -13.88
C GLY A 50 4.25 19.07 -12.54
N GLN A 51 3.33 18.72 -11.64
CA GLN A 51 3.18 19.37 -10.34
C GLN A 51 3.81 18.52 -9.24
N PRO A 52 4.57 19.13 -8.30
CA PRO A 52 5.06 18.41 -7.13
C PRO A 52 3.94 17.73 -6.33
N LEU A 53 4.23 16.57 -5.76
CA LEU A 53 3.30 15.85 -4.90
C LEU A 53 3.96 15.57 -3.56
N LEU A 54 3.41 16.15 -2.48
CA LEU A 54 4.00 16.09 -1.13
C LEU A 54 5.46 16.56 -1.12
N ASP A 55 5.72 17.70 -1.77
CA ASP A 55 7.04 18.31 -1.94
C ASP A 55 8.07 17.46 -2.71
N ILE A 56 7.64 16.33 -3.28
CA ILE A 56 8.46 15.54 -4.20
C ILE A 56 8.28 16.11 -5.61
N PRO A 57 9.36 16.55 -6.29
CA PRO A 57 9.28 17.10 -7.64
C PRO A 57 8.84 16.02 -8.65
N VAL A 58 8.08 16.43 -9.65
CA VAL A 58 7.58 15.58 -10.74
C VAL A 58 8.00 16.22 -12.06
N ASN A 59 8.52 15.41 -12.97
CA ASN A 59 8.97 15.89 -14.28
C ASN A 59 7.78 16.32 -15.17
N GLU A 60 8.05 17.21 -16.13
CA GLU A 60 7.07 17.56 -17.16
C GLU A 60 6.60 16.30 -17.93
N GLY A 61 5.31 16.25 -18.29
CA GLY A 61 4.71 15.08 -18.93
C GLY A 61 4.51 13.86 -18.01
N ARG A 62 4.86 13.96 -16.72
CA ARG A 62 4.64 12.93 -15.70
C ARG A 62 3.63 13.40 -14.65
N VAL A 63 3.10 12.43 -13.92
CA VAL A 63 2.30 12.62 -12.72
C VAL A 63 2.88 11.75 -11.61
N GLY A 64 3.00 12.32 -10.41
CA GLY A 64 3.44 11.58 -9.21
C GLY A 64 2.27 10.84 -8.55
N ALA A 65 2.59 9.76 -7.85
CA ALA A 65 1.64 9.03 -7.04
C ALA A 65 2.29 8.41 -5.80
N ILE A 66 1.49 8.35 -4.73
CA ILE A 66 1.84 7.71 -3.47
C ILE A 66 1.15 6.36 -3.38
N VAL A 67 1.94 5.32 -3.17
CA VAL A 67 1.45 3.94 -2.99
C VAL A 67 1.90 3.42 -1.63
N ILE A 68 0.97 2.95 -0.81
CA ILE A 68 1.24 2.42 0.53
C ILE A 68 2.14 1.18 0.47
N GLY A 69 3.06 1.05 1.43
CA GLY A 69 3.95 -0.10 1.53
C GLY A 69 3.24 -1.35 2.07
N GLY A 70 3.47 -2.51 1.44
CA GLY A 70 2.84 -3.77 1.85
C GLY A 70 3.30 -4.32 3.20
N LEU A 71 4.43 -3.87 3.74
CA LEU A 71 4.95 -4.30 5.05
C LEU A 71 4.43 -3.45 6.22
N ASN A 72 3.61 -2.45 5.94
CA ASN A 72 3.02 -1.59 6.97
C ASN A 72 2.26 -2.38 8.06
N PRO A 73 1.34 -3.31 7.72
CA PRO A 73 0.68 -4.14 8.74
C PRO A 73 1.66 -5.00 9.54
N VAL A 74 2.73 -5.51 8.91
CA VAL A 74 3.74 -6.33 9.59
C VAL A 74 4.53 -5.53 10.62
N SER A 75 4.73 -4.22 10.41
CA SER A 75 5.42 -3.37 11.40
C SER A 75 4.69 -3.28 12.75
N ILE A 76 3.38 -3.54 12.80
CA ILE A 76 2.63 -3.62 14.07
C ILE A 76 3.20 -4.71 14.96
N LEU A 77 3.61 -5.85 14.40
CA LEU A 77 4.17 -6.95 15.17
C LEU A 77 5.43 -6.49 15.92
N GLU A 78 6.36 -5.85 15.21
CA GLU A 78 7.58 -5.30 15.80
C GLU A 78 7.26 -4.18 16.82
N GLU A 79 6.34 -3.27 16.50
CA GLU A 79 5.91 -2.18 17.41
C GLU A 79 5.21 -2.70 18.68
N THR A 80 4.65 -3.91 18.65
CA THR A 80 4.01 -4.59 19.80
C THR A 80 4.93 -5.62 20.48
N GLY A 81 6.20 -5.67 20.08
CA GLY A 81 7.22 -6.53 20.71
C GLY A 81 7.32 -7.95 20.14
N VAL A 82 6.56 -8.27 19.08
CA VAL A 82 6.64 -9.54 18.36
C VAL A 82 7.66 -9.41 17.23
N ARG A 83 8.80 -10.11 17.36
CA ARG A 83 9.83 -10.13 16.32
C ARG A 83 9.31 -10.80 15.04
N ALA A 84 9.39 -10.09 13.92
CA ALA A 84 8.99 -10.50 12.60
C ALA A 84 10.21 -10.49 11.65
N TYR A 85 10.52 -11.66 11.08
CA TYR A 85 11.59 -11.79 10.10
C TYR A 85 11.04 -11.70 8.68
N SER A 86 11.27 -10.58 8.00
CA SER A 86 10.95 -10.43 6.58
C SER A 86 12.12 -10.86 5.71
N ARG A 87 11.84 -11.65 4.67
CA ARG A 87 12.81 -12.01 3.63
C ARG A 87 12.43 -11.33 2.33
N ALA A 88 13.41 -10.75 1.64
CA ALA A 88 13.19 -10.14 0.34
C ALA A 88 12.72 -11.21 -0.68
N LEU A 89 11.69 -10.87 -1.46
CA LEU A 89 11.16 -11.63 -2.61
C LEU A 89 11.20 -13.15 -2.42
N ALA A 90 10.24 -13.67 -1.65
CA ALA A 90 10.19 -15.10 -1.32
C ALA A 90 9.64 -16.01 -2.44
N GLY A 91 8.98 -15.45 -3.46
CA GLY A 91 8.44 -16.20 -4.60
C GLY A 91 7.16 -15.60 -5.17
N LEU A 92 6.46 -16.40 -6.00
CA LEU A 92 5.13 -16.11 -6.53
C LEU A 92 4.09 -16.95 -5.79
N ILE A 93 2.91 -16.38 -5.57
CA ILE A 93 1.75 -17.09 -5.04
C ILE A 93 0.55 -16.84 -5.96
N ASP A 94 -0.26 -17.89 -6.16
CA ASP A 94 -1.52 -17.75 -6.89
C ASP A 94 -2.49 -16.88 -6.08
N PHE A 95 -3.12 -15.91 -6.74
CA PHE A 95 -4.08 -15.01 -6.12
C PHE A 95 -5.25 -15.76 -5.45
N SER A 96 -5.69 -16.89 -6.01
CA SER A 96 -6.76 -17.72 -5.45
C SER A 96 -6.42 -18.36 -4.11
N ARG A 97 -5.13 -18.38 -3.73
CA ARG A 97 -4.67 -18.86 -2.41
C ARG A 97 -4.69 -17.77 -1.34
N LEU A 98 -4.91 -16.51 -1.73
CA LEU A 98 -5.11 -15.41 -0.81
C LEU A 98 -6.57 -15.37 -0.36
N PHE A 99 -6.81 -14.83 0.83
CA PHE A 99 -8.14 -14.63 1.38
C PHE A 99 -8.33 -13.16 1.78
N ARG A 100 -9.58 -12.74 1.94
CA ARG A 100 -9.87 -11.35 2.33
C ARG A 100 -9.45 -11.10 3.77
N TYR A 101 -8.86 -9.95 4.05
CA TYR A 101 -8.33 -9.65 5.38
C TYR A 101 -9.39 -9.79 6.49
N GLU A 102 -10.66 -9.50 6.20
CA GLU A 102 -11.79 -9.65 7.13
C GLU A 102 -12.00 -11.11 7.59
N GLU A 103 -11.53 -12.09 6.82
CA GLU A 103 -11.58 -13.51 7.21
C GLU A 103 -10.46 -13.89 8.20
N MET A 104 -9.47 -13.02 8.42
CA MET A 104 -8.24 -13.34 9.16
C MET A 104 -8.53 -13.91 10.55
N GLU A 105 -9.42 -13.28 11.33
CA GLU A 105 -9.75 -13.76 12.69
C GLU A 105 -10.27 -15.21 12.68
N THR A 106 -11.04 -15.60 11.67
CA THR A 106 -11.56 -16.97 11.55
C THR A 106 -10.46 -17.91 11.11
N ARG A 107 -9.65 -17.52 10.11
CA ARG A 107 -8.59 -18.36 9.54
C ARG A 107 -7.46 -18.65 10.53
N ILE A 108 -7.11 -17.69 11.39
CA ILE A 108 -6.02 -17.89 12.35
C ILE A 108 -6.39 -18.86 13.49
N LYS A 109 -7.68 -19.07 13.77
CA LYS A 109 -8.13 -20.02 14.80
C LYS A 109 -7.73 -21.46 14.51
N GLU A 110 -7.50 -21.81 13.24
CA GLU A 110 -6.99 -23.13 12.85
C GLU A 110 -5.53 -23.37 13.27
N PHE A 111 -4.80 -22.31 13.64
CA PHE A 111 -3.39 -22.33 14.02
C PHE A 111 -3.16 -22.07 15.52
N LEU A 112 -4.23 -21.84 16.29
CA LEU A 112 -4.23 -21.64 17.75
C LEU A 112 -4.71 -22.91 18.46
#